data_AF-A0A2M7SPT9-F1
#
_entry.id   AF-A0A2M7SPT9-F1
#
_cell.length_a   1.000
_cell.length_b   1.000
_cell.length_c   1.000
_cell.angle_alpha   90.00
_cell.angle_beta   90.00
_cell.angle_gamma   90.00
#
_symmetry.space_group_name_H-M   'P 1'
#
loop_
_entity.id
_entity.type
_entity.pdbx_description
1 polymer ?
#
loop_
_entity_poly.entity_id
_entity_poly.type
_entity_poly.pdbx_seq_one_letter_code
_entity_poly.pdbx_strand_id
1 'polypeptide(L)'
;MDRALAHKLNLAAASLMEAGEVTVRPDDSLQQLQTRMTDSGWGQVPVVDPNTNAVIGIVTRTDLLKTLSPKASPMARLNLAEKLEKALPPERLALIRAVAEEAAAQKSPLYVVGGFVRDLLLERPSLDFDVVVEGDAIALARALAKCYGGKVTSHSRFGTAKWLIAEGGTTKAEGGKASSFILHPSSFTLHPSSLDFISARQEFYDRPSALPSVERGSIKLDLHRRDFTINTLALRLDGHHYGELLDPWGGLNDLKDGLVRVLHSLSFVDDPTRMLRAVRFEQRFGFHIETRTLQLMEEARSSLEKLSGDRIRHELNLILDEACAADILARLAELKLLTAIHPSLPWDDGLRRPLVYGMNQPPPADWGHLPDLGPVP
;
A
#
# COMPACT_ATOMS: atom_id res chain seq x y z
N MET A 1 3.59 -21.22 9.35
CA MET A 1 3.93 -21.82 10.66
C MET A 1 4.50 -20.76 11.59
N ASP A 2 5.47 -19.96 11.12
CA ASP A 2 6.12 -18.90 11.91
C ASP A 2 5.15 -17.85 12.46
N ARG A 3 4.14 -17.44 11.69
CA ARG A 3 3.08 -16.53 12.18
C ARG A 3 2.17 -17.16 13.23
N ALA A 4 1.83 -18.44 13.12
CA ALA A 4 0.97 -19.13 14.10
C ALA A 4 1.66 -19.26 15.48
N LEU A 5 2.97 -19.52 15.46
CA LEU A 5 3.83 -19.54 16.64
C LEU A 5 3.97 -18.15 17.28
N ALA A 6 4.11 -17.09 16.47
CA ALA A 6 4.16 -15.71 16.95
C ALA A 6 2.84 -15.26 17.62
N HIS A 7 1.69 -15.59 17.01
CA HIS A 7 0.38 -15.13 17.48
C HIS A 7 -0.20 -15.90 18.67
N LYS A 8 0.53 -16.85 19.29
CA LYS A 8 0.02 -17.74 20.36
C LYS A 8 -1.36 -18.33 20.04
N LEU A 9 -1.62 -18.61 18.77
CA LEU A 9 -2.82 -19.31 18.36
C LEU A 9 -2.66 -20.73 18.90
N ASN A 10 -3.41 -21.05 19.96
CA ASN A 10 -3.42 -22.38 20.58
C ASN A 10 -4.24 -23.36 19.72
N LEU A 11 -4.01 -23.28 18.41
CA LEU A 11 -4.68 -24.02 17.36
C LEU A 11 -3.65 -25.03 16.85
N ALA A 12 -3.99 -26.31 16.92
CA ALA A 12 -3.16 -27.35 16.30
C ALA A 12 -3.06 -27.07 14.79
N ALA A 13 -1.92 -27.36 14.15
CA ALA A 13 -1.79 -27.21 12.70
C ALA A 13 -2.95 -27.90 11.95
N ALA A 14 -3.44 -29.02 12.47
CA ALA A 14 -4.62 -29.75 11.99
C ALA A 14 -5.93 -28.94 11.93
N SER A 15 -6.06 -27.84 12.66
CA SER A 15 -7.25 -26.97 12.66
C SER A 15 -7.23 -25.86 11.60
N LEU A 16 -6.06 -25.60 11.01
CA LEU A 16 -5.84 -24.64 9.91
C LEU A 16 -5.43 -25.33 8.61
N MET A 17 -5.00 -26.58 8.70
CA MET A 17 -4.70 -27.43 7.56
C MET A 17 -5.99 -28.01 7.02
N GLU A 18 -6.34 -27.65 5.80
CA GLU A 18 -7.14 -28.53 4.96
C GLU A 18 -6.21 -29.65 4.47
N ALA A 19 -6.49 -30.90 4.86
CA ALA A 19 -5.81 -32.05 4.27
C ALA A 19 -6.34 -32.20 2.84
N GLY A 20 -5.66 -31.57 1.88
CA GLY A 20 -6.12 -31.50 0.51
C GLY A 20 -6.15 -32.88 -0.16
N GLU A 21 -7.27 -33.23 -0.79
CA GLU A 21 -7.36 -34.32 -1.77
C GLU A 21 -6.67 -33.96 -3.10
N VAL A 22 -6.22 -32.71 -3.23
CA VAL A 22 -5.69 -32.14 -4.47
C VAL A 22 -4.18 -32.34 -4.50
N THR A 23 -3.76 -33.36 -5.23
CA THR A 23 -2.35 -33.64 -5.54
C THR A 23 -2.15 -33.68 -7.06
N VAL A 24 -0.91 -33.66 -7.51
CA VAL A 24 -0.54 -33.95 -8.91
C VAL A 24 0.59 -34.97 -8.96
N ARG A 25 0.76 -35.62 -10.10
CA ARG A 25 1.87 -36.56 -10.37
C ARG A 25 2.96 -35.88 -11.20
N PRO A 26 4.21 -36.36 -11.16
CA PRO A 26 5.30 -35.82 -12.00
C PRO A 26 5.01 -35.83 -13.49
N ASP A 27 4.23 -36.82 -13.95
CA ASP A 27 3.89 -37.00 -15.36
C ASP A 27 2.61 -36.24 -15.78
N ASP A 28 1.93 -35.57 -14.84
CA ASP A 28 0.72 -34.80 -15.14
C ASP A 28 1.07 -33.57 -16.00
N SER A 29 0.21 -33.26 -16.98
CA SER A 29 0.41 -32.10 -17.84
C SER A 29 0.21 -30.78 -17.08
N LEU A 30 0.88 -29.72 -17.53
CA LEU A 30 0.71 -28.37 -16.96
C LEU A 30 -0.74 -27.87 -17.04
N GLN A 31 -1.50 -28.29 -18.06
CA GLN A 31 -2.91 -27.95 -18.21
C GLN A 31 -3.78 -28.61 -17.14
N GLN A 32 -3.48 -29.86 -16.77
CA GLN A 32 -4.15 -30.56 -15.67
C GLN A 32 -3.82 -29.92 -14.33
N LEU A 33 -2.56 -29.56 -14.10
CA LEU A 33 -2.15 -28.81 -12.91
C LEU A 33 -2.89 -27.47 -12.83
N GLN A 34 -2.97 -26.70 -13.92
CA GLN A 34 -3.68 -25.42 -13.95
C GLN A 34 -5.17 -25.58 -13.64
N THR A 35 -5.82 -26.57 -14.26
CA THR A 35 -7.24 -26.86 -14.04
C THR A 35 -7.47 -27.21 -12.57
N ARG A 36 -6.65 -28.11 -12.00
CA ARG A 36 -6.71 -28.47 -10.58
C ARG A 36 -6.49 -27.28 -9.66
N MET A 37 -5.52 -26.40 -9.94
CA MET A 37 -5.25 -25.20 -9.14
C MET A 37 -6.36 -24.14 -9.22
N THR A 38 -7.07 -24.09 -10.35
CA THR A 38 -8.18 -23.16 -10.58
C THR A 38 -9.43 -23.67 -9.89
N ASP A 39 -9.79 -24.94 -10.10
CA ASP A 39 -10.99 -25.56 -9.57
C ASP A 39 -10.94 -25.72 -8.05
N SER A 40 -9.76 -26.06 -7.51
CA SER A 40 -9.59 -26.18 -6.05
C SER A 40 -9.39 -24.83 -5.35
N GLY A 41 -8.96 -23.79 -6.07
CA GLY A 41 -8.51 -22.54 -5.47
C GLY A 41 -7.15 -22.61 -4.76
N TRP A 42 -6.44 -23.75 -4.81
CA TRP A 42 -5.15 -23.94 -4.13
C TRP A 42 -4.00 -23.22 -4.85
N GLY A 43 -3.21 -22.46 -4.08
CA GLY A 43 -2.04 -21.73 -4.58
C GLY A 43 -0.74 -22.54 -4.66
N GLN A 44 -0.71 -23.66 -3.94
CA GLN A 44 0.43 -24.58 -3.82
C GLN A 44 -0.13 -26.00 -3.84
N VAL A 45 0.34 -26.84 -4.75
CA VAL A 45 -0.16 -28.22 -4.89
C VAL A 45 1.00 -29.20 -4.70
N PRO A 46 0.89 -30.17 -3.77
CA PRO A 46 1.91 -31.18 -3.58
C PRO A 46 1.96 -32.16 -4.76
N VAL A 47 3.18 -32.51 -5.16
CA VAL A 47 3.48 -33.54 -6.16
C VAL A 47 3.72 -34.86 -5.43
N VAL A 48 2.95 -35.88 -5.77
CA VAL A 48 3.05 -37.21 -5.15
C VAL A 48 3.64 -38.23 -6.10
N ASP A 49 4.51 -39.09 -5.57
CA ASP A 49 5.07 -40.23 -6.30
C ASP A 49 3.97 -41.26 -6.61
N PRO A 50 3.85 -41.75 -7.85
CA PRO A 50 2.75 -42.63 -8.25
C PRO A 50 2.80 -44.04 -7.62
N ASN A 51 3.96 -44.50 -7.15
CA ASN A 51 4.14 -45.84 -6.60
C ASN A 51 4.06 -45.87 -5.07
N THR A 52 4.54 -44.82 -4.42
CA THR A 52 4.62 -44.74 -2.95
C THR A 52 3.59 -43.79 -2.33
N ASN A 53 2.94 -42.97 -3.16
CA ASN A 53 2.02 -41.90 -2.74
C ASN A 53 2.66 -40.88 -1.78
N ALA A 54 4.00 -40.88 -1.69
CA ALA A 54 4.76 -39.95 -0.88
C ALA A 54 4.87 -38.60 -1.59
N VAL A 55 4.82 -37.50 -0.82
CA VAL A 55 5.06 -36.16 -1.37
C VAL A 55 6.54 -36.04 -1.74
N ILE A 56 6.81 -35.82 -3.02
CA ILE A 56 8.16 -35.68 -3.58
C ILE A 56 8.49 -34.23 -3.96
N GLY A 57 7.49 -33.34 -3.98
CA GLY A 57 7.68 -31.92 -4.25
C GLY A 57 6.43 -31.08 -4.06
N ILE A 58 6.52 -29.78 -4.33
CA ILE A 58 5.40 -28.83 -4.32
C ILE A 58 5.53 -27.94 -5.56
N VAL A 59 4.43 -27.67 -6.25
CA VAL A 59 4.37 -26.70 -7.34
C VAL A 59 3.49 -25.51 -6.93
N THR A 60 3.97 -24.30 -7.16
CA THR A 60 3.25 -23.07 -6.82
C THR A 60 2.66 -22.37 -8.05
N ARG A 61 1.69 -21.47 -7.85
CA ARG A 61 1.14 -20.65 -8.94
C ARG A 61 2.22 -19.86 -9.66
N THR A 62 3.26 -19.45 -8.93
CA THR A 62 4.41 -18.74 -9.48
C THR A 62 5.20 -19.61 -10.46
N ASP A 63 5.37 -20.89 -10.15
CA ASP A 63 6.13 -21.81 -11.00
C ASP A 63 5.34 -22.19 -12.25
N LEU A 64 4.02 -22.35 -12.11
CA LEU A 64 3.11 -22.57 -13.24
C LEU A 64 3.12 -21.37 -14.21
N LEU A 65 3.05 -20.14 -13.70
CA LEU A 65 3.09 -18.92 -14.50
C LEU A 65 4.41 -18.74 -15.25
N LYS A 66 5.55 -19.06 -14.60
CA LYS A 66 6.88 -19.02 -15.25
C LYS A 66 7.01 -20.02 -16.40
N THR A 67 6.34 -21.16 -16.28
CA THR A 67 6.53 -22.30 -17.22
C THR A 67 5.56 -22.25 -18.40
N LEU A 68 4.32 -21.79 -18.19
CA LEU A 68 3.31 -21.64 -19.27
C LEU A 68 3.59 -20.45 -20.21
N SER A 69 4.49 -19.55 -19.83
CA SER A 69 4.95 -18.44 -20.66
C SER A 69 6.42 -18.61 -21.05
N PRO A 70 6.80 -19.62 -21.87
CA PRO A 70 8.18 -19.74 -22.37
C PRO A 70 8.54 -18.62 -23.36
N LYS A 71 7.52 -17.87 -23.82
CA LYS A 71 7.58 -16.57 -24.52
C LYS A 71 6.99 -15.45 -23.65
N ALA A 72 7.34 -15.38 -22.38
CA ALA A 72 7.35 -14.07 -21.76
C ALA A 72 8.47 -13.26 -22.45
N SER A 73 8.19 -12.72 -23.64
CA SER A 73 8.69 -11.38 -23.98
C SER A 73 8.55 -10.57 -22.71
N PRO A 74 9.60 -9.84 -22.25
CA PRO A 74 9.55 -9.12 -20.99
C PRO A 74 8.23 -8.37 -21.00
N MET A 75 7.29 -8.83 -20.16
CA MET A 75 5.89 -8.45 -20.18
C MET A 75 5.89 -6.95 -20.36
N ALA A 76 5.47 -6.45 -21.54
CA ALA A 76 5.81 -5.09 -21.99
C ALA A 76 5.61 -4.16 -20.80
N ARG A 77 6.72 -3.77 -20.14
CA ARG A 77 6.65 -3.19 -18.81
C ARG A 77 5.82 -1.94 -19.02
N LEU A 78 4.64 -1.90 -18.44
CA LEU A 78 3.73 -0.79 -18.70
C LEU A 78 4.46 0.46 -18.23
N ASN A 79 4.82 1.31 -19.18
CA ASN A 79 5.57 2.52 -18.88
C ASN A 79 4.58 3.67 -18.76
N LEU A 80 4.52 4.27 -17.58
CA LEU A 80 3.62 5.38 -17.24
C LEU A 80 4.35 6.73 -17.21
N ALA A 81 5.55 6.85 -17.79
CA ALA A 81 6.32 8.09 -17.80
C ALA A 81 5.52 9.26 -18.37
N GLU A 82 4.86 9.08 -19.52
CA GLU A 82 4.04 10.15 -20.11
C GLU A 82 2.86 10.56 -19.21
N LYS A 83 2.21 9.58 -18.55
CA LYS A 83 1.12 9.87 -17.61
C LYS A 83 1.64 10.62 -16.39
N LEU A 84 2.79 10.20 -15.84
CA LEU A 84 3.47 10.85 -14.72
C LEU A 84 3.83 12.31 -15.06
N GLU A 85 4.41 12.54 -16.24
CA GLU A 85 4.82 13.86 -16.73
C GLU A 85 3.63 14.78 -16.99
N LYS A 86 2.48 14.25 -17.42
CA LYS A 86 1.26 15.04 -17.57
C LYS A 86 0.58 15.36 -16.24
N ALA A 87 0.69 14.47 -15.26
CA ALA A 87 0.01 14.58 -13.98
C ALA A 87 0.70 15.53 -13.00
N LEU A 88 2.01 15.73 -13.12
CA LEU A 88 2.80 16.51 -12.17
C LEU A 88 3.17 17.90 -12.73
N PRO A 89 3.11 18.95 -11.88
CA PRO A 89 3.66 20.26 -12.22
C PRO A 89 5.15 20.18 -12.59
N PRO A 90 5.66 21.07 -13.47
CA PRO A 90 7.06 21.08 -13.90
C PRO A 90 8.08 21.09 -12.75
N GLU A 91 7.79 21.81 -11.68
CA GLU A 91 8.65 21.90 -10.48
C GLU A 91 8.79 20.55 -9.76
N ARG A 92 7.68 19.80 -9.64
CA ARG A 92 7.69 18.46 -9.03
C ARG A 92 8.38 17.45 -9.91
N LEU A 93 8.23 17.54 -11.23
CA LEU A 93 8.97 16.69 -12.16
C LEU A 93 10.47 16.95 -12.08
N ALA A 94 10.88 18.21 -12.00
CA ALA A 94 12.28 18.58 -11.82
C ALA A 94 12.84 17.99 -10.52
N LEU A 95 12.09 18.09 -9.42
CA LEU A 95 12.47 17.48 -8.14
C LEU A 95 12.61 15.95 -8.24
N ILE A 96 11.61 15.26 -8.81
CA ILE A 96 11.66 13.79 -8.97
C ILE A 96 12.87 13.38 -9.82
N ARG A 97 13.15 14.09 -10.91
CA ARG A 97 14.31 13.80 -11.77
C ARG A 97 15.62 13.98 -11.02
N ALA A 98 15.77 15.06 -10.25
CA ALA A 98 16.95 15.30 -9.43
C ALA A 98 17.16 14.18 -8.37
N VAL A 99 16.08 13.76 -7.72
CA VAL A 99 16.11 12.65 -6.75
C VAL A 99 16.46 11.32 -7.44
N ALA A 100 15.89 11.06 -8.62
CA ALA A 100 16.17 9.88 -9.42
C ALA A 100 17.61 9.81 -9.92
N GLU A 101 18.20 10.94 -10.33
CA GLU A 101 19.61 11.03 -10.73
C GLU A 101 20.55 10.69 -9.57
N GLU A 102 20.30 11.26 -8.39
CA GLU A 102 21.10 10.98 -7.19
C GLU A 102 20.96 9.51 -6.77
N ALA A 103 19.73 8.96 -6.78
CA ALA A 103 19.48 7.56 -6.49
C ALA A 103 20.18 6.62 -7.47
N ALA A 104 20.17 6.96 -8.77
CA ALA A 104 20.87 6.21 -9.81
C ALA A 104 22.41 6.24 -9.62
N ALA A 105 22.98 7.39 -9.22
CA ALA A 105 24.40 7.51 -8.90
C ALA A 105 24.81 6.60 -7.72
N GLN A 106 23.92 6.44 -6.74
CA GLN A 106 24.09 5.56 -5.59
C GLN A 106 23.67 4.11 -5.85
N LYS A 107 23.28 3.75 -7.09
CA LYS A 107 22.76 2.43 -7.48
C LYS A 107 21.63 1.95 -6.58
N SER A 108 20.80 2.87 -6.11
CA SER A 108 19.68 2.60 -5.21
C SER A 108 18.38 2.73 -6.02
N PRO A 109 17.66 1.62 -6.29
CA PRO A 109 16.39 1.68 -7.01
C PRO A 109 15.38 2.56 -6.28
N LEU A 110 14.70 3.43 -7.04
CA LEU A 110 13.84 4.48 -6.52
C LEU A 110 12.41 4.26 -7.03
N TYR A 111 11.43 4.34 -6.13
CA TYR A 111 10.03 4.08 -6.46
C TYR A 111 9.11 5.13 -5.86
N VAL A 112 8.05 5.46 -6.56
CA VAL A 112 6.82 5.99 -5.95
C VAL A 112 5.83 4.85 -5.84
N VAL A 113 5.09 4.78 -4.74
CA VAL A 113 4.31 3.58 -4.36
C VAL A 113 2.90 3.92 -3.91
N GLY A 114 2.02 2.93 -3.97
CA GLY A 114 0.73 2.95 -3.29
C GLY A 114 -0.26 3.95 -3.86
N GLY A 115 -0.84 4.78 -2.99
CA GLY A 115 -1.97 5.65 -3.31
C GLY A 115 -1.71 6.56 -4.50
N PHE A 116 -0.51 7.15 -4.61
CA PHE A 116 -0.16 8.00 -5.75
C PHE A 116 -0.24 7.25 -7.09
N VAL A 117 0.27 6.01 -7.16
CA VAL A 117 0.29 5.24 -8.41
C VAL A 117 -1.12 4.81 -8.80
N ARG A 118 -1.94 4.42 -7.82
CA ARG A 118 -3.37 4.14 -7.99
C ARG A 118 -4.10 5.38 -8.52
N ASP A 119 -3.89 6.52 -7.87
CA ASP A 119 -4.56 7.78 -8.17
C ASP A 119 -4.14 8.34 -9.54
N LEU A 120 -2.87 8.14 -9.93
CA LEU A 120 -2.37 8.41 -11.27
C LEU A 120 -3.10 7.57 -12.34
N LEU A 121 -3.33 6.28 -12.07
CA LEU A 121 -4.04 5.37 -12.96
C LEU A 121 -5.55 5.66 -13.03
N LEU A 122 -6.14 6.16 -11.94
CA LEU A 122 -7.52 6.62 -11.85
C LEU A 122 -7.74 8.05 -12.39
N GLU A 123 -6.69 8.68 -12.91
CA GLU A 123 -6.73 10.06 -13.46
C GLU A 123 -7.15 11.11 -12.41
N ARG A 124 -6.79 10.88 -11.14
CA ARG A 124 -7.04 11.76 -9.99
C ARG A 124 -5.74 12.00 -9.21
N PRO A 125 -4.65 12.50 -9.84
CA PRO A 125 -3.33 12.49 -9.24
C PRO A 125 -3.29 13.28 -7.92
N SER A 126 -2.73 12.65 -6.89
CA SER A 126 -2.36 13.34 -5.65
C SER A 126 -1.02 14.05 -5.82
N LEU A 127 -0.85 15.21 -5.19
CA LEU A 127 0.46 15.86 -5.12
C LEU A 127 1.28 15.37 -3.92
N ASP A 128 0.64 14.62 -3.03
CA ASP A 128 1.27 13.98 -1.88
C ASP A 128 1.72 12.57 -2.28
N PHE A 129 3.03 12.35 -2.27
CA PHE A 129 3.64 11.06 -2.55
C PHE A 129 4.91 10.87 -1.75
N ASP A 130 5.03 9.67 -1.19
CA ASP A 130 6.26 9.21 -0.56
C ASP A 130 7.16 8.52 -1.59
N VAL A 131 8.46 8.62 -1.36
CA VAL A 131 9.45 7.95 -2.19
C VAL A 131 10.06 6.77 -1.43
N VAL A 132 9.98 5.59 -2.02
CA VAL A 132 10.58 4.37 -1.47
C VAL A 132 11.90 4.07 -2.16
N VAL A 133 12.92 3.77 -1.37
CA VAL A 133 14.26 3.44 -1.83
C VAL A 133 14.56 2.00 -1.45
N GLU A 134 14.95 1.15 -2.41
CA GLU A 134 15.60 -0.13 -2.10
C GLU A 134 17.04 0.13 -1.68
N GLY A 135 17.24 0.47 -0.41
CA GLY A 135 18.53 0.89 0.13
C GLY A 135 18.40 1.74 1.38
N ASP A 136 19.34 2.65 1.58
CA ASP A 136 19.36 3.57 2.71
C ASP A 136 18.72 4.92 2.34
N ALA A 137 17.44 5.08 2.67
CA ALA A 137 16.72 6.33 2.43
C ALA A 137 17.31 7.54 3.17
N ILE A 138 17.93 7.32 4.33
CA ILE A 138 18.55 8.39 5.12
C ILE A 138 19.83 8.86 4.43
N ALA A 139 20.63 7.94 3.89
CA ALA A 139 21.81 8.28 3.10
C ALA A 139 21.43 9.08 1.84
N LEU A 140 20.39 8.65 1.12
CA LEU A 140 19.90 9.38 -0.06
C LEU A 140 19.43 10.80 0.30
N ALA A 141 18.59 10.95 1.34
CA ALA A 141 18.10 12.25 1.78
C ALA A 141 19.25 13.19 2.21
N ARG A 142 20.27 12.67 2.91
CA ARG A 142 21.45 13.45 3.30
C ARG A 142 22.29 13.87 2.10
N ALA A 143 22.45 13.00 1.10
CA ALA A 143 23.14 13.35 -0.14
C ALA A 143 22.40 14.46 -0.89
N LEU A 144 21.08 14.36 -1.01
CA LEU A 144 20.25 15.40 -1.61
C LEU A 144 20.35 16.73 -0.87
N ALA A 145 20.29 16.73 0.47
CA ALA A 145 20.44 17.95 1.24
C ALA A 145 21.85 18.57 1.12
N LYS A 146 22.89 17.74 0.94
CA LYS A 146 24.24 18.22 0.64
C LYS A 146 24.33 18.81 -0.77
N CYS A 147 23.67 18.19 -1.73
CA CYS A 147 23.69 18.61 -3.12
C CYS A 147 22.85 19.86 -3.36
N TYR A 148 21.65 19.99 -2.75
CA TYR A 148 20.63 20.99 -3.06
C TYR A 148 20.26 21.91 -1.88
N GLY A 149 20.87 21.70 -0.70
CA GLY A 149 20.54 22.44 0.51
C GLY A 149 19.32 21.89 1.26
N GLY A 150 18.91 22.58 2.32
CA GLY A 150 17.81 22.15 3.20
C GLY A 150 18.26 21.33 4.40
N LYS A 151 17.30 20.78 5.15
CA LYS A 151 17.53 20.04 6.41
C LYS A 151 16.91 18.66 6.33
N VAL A 152 17.59 17.65 6.87
CA VAL A 152 17.05 16.29 6.96
C VAL A 152 16.72 15.96 8.41
N THR A 153 15.49 15.51 8.63
CA THR A 153 15.06 14.86 9.87
C THR A 153 14.93 13.37 9.58
N SER A 154 15.50 12.50 10.41
CA SER A 154 15.51 11.05 10.14
C SER A 154 15.09 10.22 11.34
N HIS A 155 14.35 9.15 11.10
CA HIS A 155 13.99 8.15 12.10
C HIS A 155 14.65 6.81 11.74
N SER A 156 15.85 6.59 12.29
CA SER A 156 16.68 5.42 11.99
C SER A 156 15.99 4.08 12.25
N ARG A 157 15.20 3.99 13.33
CA ARG A 157 14.43 2.78 13.69
C ARG A 157 13.48 2.35 12.57
N PHE A 158 12.93 3.28 11.81
CA PHE A 158 11.94 3.00 10.77
C PHE A 158 12.50 3.09 9.34
N GLY A 159 13.77 3.46 9.21
CA GLY A 159 14.43 3.67 7.93
C GLY A 159 13.83 4.84 7.14
N THR A 160 13.27 5.85 7.81
CA THR A 160 12.62 7.00 7.16
C THR A 160 13.43 8.29 7.33
N ALA A 161 13.34 9.16 6.33
CA ALA A 161 13.91 10.49 6.35
C ALA A 161 12.97 11.50 5.70
N LYS A 162 12.80 12.65 6.34
CA LYS A 162 12.10 13.81 5.81
C LYS A 162 13.12 14.85 5.41
N TRP A 163 13.16 15.20 4.13
CA TRP A 163 13.99 16.28 3.62
C TRP A 163 13.15 17.56 3.52
N LEU A 164 13.45 18.53 4.38
CA LEU A 164 12.91 19.88 4.33
C LEU A 164 13.70 20.67 3.29
N ILE A 165 13.04 21.07 2.21
CA ILE A 165 13.66 21.74 1.07
C ILE A 165 13.74 23.24 1.40
N ALA A 166 14.92 23.83 1.28
CA ALA A 166 15.09 25.26 1.55
C ALA A 166 14.46 26.12 0.44
N GLU A 167 13.70 27.14 0.82
CA GLU A 167 13.29 28.21 -0.10
C GLU A 167 14.56 28.92 -0.61
N GLY A 168 14.80 28.88 -1.92
CA GLY A 168 15.97 29.54 -2.53
C GLY A 168 17.21 28.66 -2.76
N GLY A 169 17.10 27.33 -2.60
CA GLY A 169 18.22 26.41 -2.82
C GLY A 169 18.62 26.26 -4.30
N THR A 170 19.49 27.13 -4.80
CA THR A 170 20.27 26.91 -6.03
C THR A 170 21.41 25.95 -5.77
N THR A 171 21.64 24.91 -6.58
CA THR A 171 23.00 24.34 -6.70
C THR A 171 23.31 23.67 -8.05
N LYS A 172 24.47 24.05 -8.62
CA LYS A 172 25.64 23.19 -8.85
C LYS A 172 26.85 24.06 -9.24
N ALA A 173 27.85 24.16 -8.35
CA ALA A 173 29.25 24.41 -8.68
C ALA A 173 30.04 23.44 -7.76
N GLU A 174 30.93 22.56 -8.20
CA GLU A 174 31.93 22.65 -9.25
C GLU A 174 32.12 21.30 -9.98
N GLY A 175 32.42 21.34 -11.28
CA GLY A 175 33.19 20.28 -11.94
C GLY A 175 32.42 19.06 -12.48
N GLY A 176 31.49 19.23 -13.41
CA GLY A 176 31.02 18.11 -14.25
C GLY A 176 29.72 18.36 -14.98
N LYS A 177 29.80 18.57 -16.31
CA LYS A 177 28.72 18.64 -17.32
C LYS A 177 27.36 19.13 -16.80
N ALA A 178 27.13 20.44 -16.93
CA ALA A 178 25.90 21.13 -16.59
C ALA A 178 24.70 20.68 -17.46
N SER A 179 23.80 19.90 -16.89
CA SER A 179 22.36 20.05 -17.15
C SER A 179 21.85 21.12 -16.18
N SER A 180 21.49 22.28 -16.73
CA SER A 180 21.14 23.49 -15.98
C SER A 180 19.83 23.31 -15.21
N PHE A 181 19.93 23.08 -13.91
CA PHE A 181 18.84 23.24 -12.95
C PHE A 181 18.78 24.72 -12.56
N ILE A 182 18.09 25.55 -13.37
CA ILE A 182 17.74 26.91 -12.94
C ILE A 182 16.34 26.83 -12.38
N LEU A 183 16.23 26.70 -11.06
CA LEU A 183 15.02 27.11 -10.35
C LEU A 183 14.98 28.65 -10.43
N HIS A 184 14.17 29.18 -11.33
CA HIS A 184 14.02 30.63 -11.48
C HIS A 184 13.34 31.19 -10.22
N PRO A 185 13.88 32.26 -9.60
CA PRO A 185 13.33 32.84 -8.38
C PRO A 185 11.99 33.56 -8.49
N SER A 186 11.34 33.48 -9.65
CA SER A 186 10.05 34.10 -9.96
C SER A 186 8.87 33.12 -10.03
N SER A 187 9.07 31.81 -9.78
CA SER A 187 8.00 30.79 -9.80
C SER A 187 7.57 30.30 -8.40
N PHE A 188 7.95 31.03 -7.36
CA PHE A 188 8.02 30.65 -5.94
C PHE A 188 6.69 30.37 -5.18
N THR A 189 5.69 29.71 -5.77
CA THR A 189 4.41 29.42 -5.07
C THR A 189 4.01 27.95 -4.95
N LEU A 190 4.75 26.99 -5.54
CA LEU A 190 4.31 25.58 -5.60
C LEU A 190 5.37 24.52 -5.22
N HIS A 191 6.48 24.92 -4.61
CA HIS A 191 7.47 23.95 -4.10
C HIS A 191 6.90 23.16 -2.92
N PRO A 192 7.01 21.82 -2.89
CA PRO A 192 6.75 21.07 -1.66
C PRO A 192 7.79 21.50 -0.61
N SER A 193 7.31 21.91 0.57
CA SER A 193 8.17 22.29 1.70
C SER A 193 8.99 21.11 2.23
N SER A 194 8.58 19.88 1.90
CA SER A 194 9.27 18.66 2.28
C SER A 194 8.99 17.49 1.35
N LEU A 195 9.92 16.53 1.31
CA LEU A 195 9.73 15.23 0.68
C LEU A 195 10.13 14.10 1.66
N ASP A 196 9.28 13.08 1.76
CA ASP A 196 9.48 11.93 2.62
C ASP A 196 10.09 10.74 1.86
N PHE A 197 11.12 10.16 2.46
CA PHE A 197 11.90 9.04 1.95
C PHE A 197 11.79 7.85 2.90
N ILE A 198 11.52 6.68 2.34
CA ILE A 198 11.26 5.46 3.08
C ILE A 198 12.16 4.36 2.54
N SER A 199 12.94 3.71 3.41
CA SER A 199 13.69 2.52 3.02
C SER A 199 12.70 1.36 2.83
N ALA A 200 12.78 0.65 1.70
CA ALA A 200 12.00 -0.55 1.47
C ALA A 200 12.26 -1.54 2.61
N ARG A 201 11.18 -2.05 3.20
CA ARG A 201 11.25 -2.83 4.42
C ARG A 201 10.29 -3.99 4.44
N GLN A 202 10.66 -5.02 5.19
CA GLN A 202 9.77 -6.10 5.58
C GLN A 202 9.26 -5.81 7.00
N GLU A 203 7.98 -6.09 7.24
CA GLU A 203 7.35 -5.94 8.56
C GLU A 203 7.06 -7.31 9.17
N PHE A 204 7.36 -7.44 10.46
CA PHE A 204 7.05 -8.61 11.27
C PHE A 204 6.18 -8.19 12.46
N TYR A 205 5.10 -8.93 12.69
CA TYR A 205 4.16 -8.66 13.77
C TYR A 205 4.32 -9.72 14.85
N ASP A 206 4.82 -9.32 16.02
CA ASP A 206 5.00 -10.25 17.15
C ASP A 206 3.66 -10.77 17.67
N ARG A 207 2.62 -9.92 17.64
CA ARG A 207 1.26 -10.22 18.09
C ARG A 207 0.24 -9.46 17.22
N PRO A 208 -1.01 -9.95 17.10
CA PRO A 208 -2.05 -9.26 16.33
C PRO A 208 -2.24 -7.83 16.82
N SER A 209 -2.45 -6.88 15.91
CA SER A 209 -2.71 -5.47 16.21
C SER A 209 -1.58 -4.68 16.88
N ALA A 210 -0.41 -5.30 17.09
CA ALA A 210 0.79 -4.62 17.61
C ALA A 210 1.50 -3.83 16.49
N LEU A 211 2.29 -2.83 16.89
CA LEU A 211 3.21 -2.16 15.96
C LEU A 211 4.26 -3.16 15.44
N PRO A 212 4.55 -3.21 14.14
CA PRO A 212 5.49 -4.17 13.58
C PRO A 212 6.95 -3.79 13.90
N SER A 213 7.81 -4.81 13.96
CA SER A 213 9.26 -4.62 13.79
C SER A 213 9.59 -4.56 12.30
N VAL A 214 10.65 -3.80 11.96
CA VAL A 214 11.03 -3.51 10.57
C VAL A 214 12.48 -3.89 10.29
N GLU A 215 12.69 -4.48 9.11
CA GLU A 215 14.02 -4.79 8.58
C GLU A 215 14.12 -4.33 7.12
N ARG A 216 15.32 -4.01 6.63
CA ARG A 216 15.51 -3.63 5.23
C ARG A 216 15.13 -4.80 4.31
N GLY A 217 14.40 -4.51 3.24
CA GLY A 217 13.87 -5.50 2.32
C GLY A 217 13.82 -5.00 0.88
N SER A 218 13.29 -5.83 -0.01
CA SER A 218 13.02 -5.44 -1.39
C SER A 218 11.69 -4.70 -1.50
N ILE A 219 11.49 -3.98 -2.59
CA ILE A 219 10.23 -3.32 -2.95
C ILE A 219 9.10 -4.34 -2.97
N LYS A 220 9.34 -5.57 -3.44
CA LYS A 220 8.33 -6.62 -3.45
C LYS A 220 7.83 -6.96 -2.03
N LEU A 221 8.74 -7.00 -1.05
CA LEU A 221 8.40 -7.25 0.35
C LEU A 221 7.73 -6.02 1.01
N ASP A 222 8.16 -4.80 0.66
CA ASP A 222 7.50 -3.56 1.12
C ASP A 222 6.07 -3.42 0.57
N LEU A 223 5.83 -3.86 -0.66
CA LEU A 223 4.48 -3.87 -1.23
C LEU A 223 3.62 -4.96 -0.57
N HIS A 224 4.20 -6.10 -0.20
CA HIS A 224 3.46 -7.22 0.39
C HIS A 224 2.84 -6.90 1.76
N ARG A 225 3.45 -6.01 2.55
CA ARG A 225 2.96 -5.62 3.89
C ARG A 225 1.79 -4.62 3.85
N ARG A 226 1.42 -4.12 2.67
CA ARG A 226 0.34 -3.13 2.50
C ARG A 226 -1.03 -3.77 2.69
N ASP A 227 -2.06 -2.93 2.63
CA ASP A 227 -3.43 -3.30 2.95
C ASP A 227 -4.16 -4.01 1.79
N PHE A 228 -4.16 -3.40 0.61
CA PHE A 228 -4.92 -3.87 -0.56
C PHE A 228 -4.08 -3.88 -1.82
N THR A 229 -4.38 -4.80 -2.74
CA THR A 229 -3.68 -4.97 -4.03
C THR A 229 -3.61 -3.69 -4.85
N ILE A 230 -4.70 -2.91 -4.92
CA ILE A 230 -4.75 -1.60 -5.58
C ILE A 230 -3.73 -0.59 -5.02
N ASN A 231 -3.27 -0.79 -3.77
CA ASN A 231 -2.24 0.02 -3.11
C ASN A 231 -0.85 -0.62 -3.14
N THR A 232 -0.65 -1.68 -3.93
CA THR A 232 0.64 -2.39 -4.08
C THR A 232 1.32 -2.11 -5.42
N LEU A 233 0.85 -1.08 -6.13
CA LEU A 233 1.46 -0.62 -7.35
C LEU A 233 2.67 0.27 -7.03
N ALA A 234 3.75 0.10 -7.80
CA ALA A 234 4.95 0.92 -7.68
C ALA A 234 5.42 1.38 -9.06
N LEU A 235 5.87 2.62 -9.15
CA LEU A 235 6.45 3.20 -10.36
C LEU A 235 7.93 3.45 -10.12
N ARG A 236 8.79 2.82 -10.92
CA ARG A 236 10.24 3.00 -10.80
C ARG A 236 10.68 4.30 -11.45
N LEU A 237 11.65 4.98 -10.84
CA LEU A 237 12.06 6.33 -11.21
C LEU A 237 13.54 6.45 -11.58
N ASP A 238 14.40 5.48 -11.26
CA ASP A 238 15.85 5.60 -11.50
C ASP A 238 16.26 5.17 -12.92
N GLY A 239 17.17 5.95 -13.52
CA GLY A 239 17.88 5.59 -14.75
C GLY A 239 16.98 5.20 -15.92
N HIS A 240 17.31 4.07 -16.56
CA HIS A 240 16.57 3.57 -17.73
C HIS A 240 15.21 2.94 -17.39
N HIS A 241 14.87 2.86 -16.10
CA HIS A 241 13.61 2.29 -15.63
C HIS A 241 12.55 3.35 -15.31
N TYR A 242 12.81 4.62 -15.65
CA TYR A 242 11.89 5.73 -15.39
C TYR A 242 10.50 5.44 -15.98
N GLY A 243 9.49 5.45 -15.12
CA GLY A 243 8.10 5.19 -15.48
C GLY A 243 7.74 3.71 -15.58
N GLU A 244 8.62 2.75 -15.29
CA GLU A 244 8.25 1.33 -15.31
C GLU A 244 7.30 0.99 -14.14
N LEU A 245 6.10 0.48 -14.47
CA LEU A 245 5.15 -0.01 -13.46
C LEU A 245 5.54 -1.41 -12.99
N LEU A 246 5.59 -1.58 -11.67
CA LEU A 246 5.72 -2.85 -10.96
C LEU A 246 4.38 -3.18 -10.31
N ASP A 247 3.84 -4.35 -10.66
CA ASP A 247 2.63 -4.91 -10.07
C ASP A 247 2.82 -6.41 -9.74
N PRO A 248 3.49 -6.74 -8.63
CA PRO A 248 3.73 -8.14 -8.26
C PRO A 248 2.48 -8.86 -7.70
N TRP A 249 1.41 -8.13 -7.35
CA TRP A 249 0.24 -8.68 -6.64
C TRP A 249 -1.08 -8.54 -7.42
N GLY A 250 -1.05 -8.08 -8.67
CA GLY A 250 -2.23 -7.98 -9.54
C GLY A 250 -3.13 -6.78 -9.26
N GLY A 251 -2.60 -5.74 -8.60
CA GLY A 251 -3.34 -4.52 -8.29
C GLY A 251 -3.88 -3.79 -9.51
N LEU A 252 -3.24 -3.92 -10.68
CA LEU A 252 -3.71 -3.28 -11.91
C LEU A 252 -4.99 -3.92 -12.43
N ASN A 253 -5.15 -5.25 -12.26
CA ASN A 253 -6.37 -5.94 -12.65
C ASN A 253 -7.50 -5.63 -11.67
N ASP A 254 -7.24 -5.71 -10.36
CA ASP A 254 -8.24 -5.34 -9.35
C ASP A 254 -8.66 -3.86 -9.50
N LEU A 255 -7.76 -2.96 -9.91
CA LEU A 255 -8.10 -1.56 -10.19
C LEU A 255 -9.06 -1.42 -11.38
N LYS A 256 -8.87 -2.20 -12.44
CA LYS A 256 -9.74 -2.21 -13.63
C LYS A 256 -11.10 -2.83 -13.32
N ASP A 257 -11.12 -3.89 -12.52
CA ASP A 257 -12.32 -4.61 -12.13
C ASP A 257 -13.08 -3.90 -10.98
N GLY A 258 -12.50 -2.83 -10.41
CA GLY A 258 -13.08 -2.07 -9.31
C GLY A 258 -13.16 -2.88 -8.02
N LEU A 259 -12.11 -3.61 -7.67
CA LEU A 259 -12.07 -4.53 -6.53
C LEU A 259 -11.16 -4.03 -5.41
N VAL A 260 -11.65 -4.12 -4.17
CA VAL A 260 -10.84 -3.97 -2.95
C VAL A 260 -10.52 -5.36 -2.41
N ARG A 261 -9.26 -5.78 -2.58
CA ARG A 261 -8.78 -7.12 -2.23
C ARG A 261 -7.57 -7.06 -1.29
N VAL A 262 -7.60 -7.85 -0.21
CA VAL A 262 -6.43 -7.99 0.69
C VAL A 262 -5.36 -8.91 0.12
N LEU A 263 -4.11 -8.71 0.52
CA LEU A 263 -2.97 -9.51 0.00
C LEU A 263 -2.89 -10.93 0.58
N HIS A 264 -3.36 -11.13 1.81
CA HIS A 264 -3.29 -12.42 2.48
C HIS A 264 -4.39 -12.58 3.55
N SER A 265 -4.67 -13.82 3.94
CA SER A 265 -5.75 -14.17 4.89
C SER A 265 -5.62 -13.49 6.26
N LEU A 266 -4.39 -13.27 6.73
CA LEU A 266 -4.14 -12.63 8.02
C LEU A 266 -4.20 -11.09 7.98
N SER A 267 -4.55 -10.45 6.85
CA SER A 267 -4.42 -8.99 6.68
C SER A 267 -5.18 -8.20 7.76
N PHE A 268 -6.43 -8.58 8.04
CA PHE A 268 -7.24 -7.93 9.08
C PHE A 268 -6.84 -8.33 10.51
N VAL A 269 -6.20 -9.48 10.69
CA VAL A 269 -5.69 -9.92 12.00
C VAL A 269 -4.42 -9.14 12.36
N ASP A 270 -3.52 -8.99 11.39
CA ASP A 270 -2.31 -8.19 11.50
C ASP A 270 -2.68 -6.73 11.81
N ASP A 271 -3.65 -6.18 11.06
CA ASP A 271 -4.14 -4.82 11.29
C ASP A 271 -5.66 -4.66 11.08
N PRO A 272 -6.45 -4.65 12.18
CA PRO A 272 -7.91 -4.53 12.10
C PRO A 272 -8.41 -3.19 11.53
N THR A 273 -7.61 -2.12 11.54
CA THR A 273 -8.04 -0.83 10.95
C THR A 273 -8.26 -0.94 9.44
N ARG A 274 -7.66 -1.96 8.79
CA ARG A 274 -7.88 -2.25 7.37
C ARG A 274 -9.35 -2.54 7.05
N MET A 275 -10.15 -3.02 8.01
CA MET A 275 -11.59 -3.21 7.76
C MET A 275 -12.30 -1.87 7.47
N LEU A 276 -11.98 -0.84 8.26
CA LEU A 276 -12.51 0.52 8.06
C LEU A 276 -12.00 1.12 6.74
N ARG A 277 -10.70 0.92 6.46
CA ARG A 277 -10.08 1.38 5.21
C ARG A 277 -10.67 0.71 3.97
N ALA A 278 -11.01 -0.58 4.03
CA ALA A 278 -11.62 -1.32 2.92
C ALA A 278 -12.94 -0.68 2.52
N VAL A 279 -13.81 -0.42 3.50
CA VAL A 279 -15.11 0.22 3.27
C VAL A 279 -14.95 1.66 2.79
N ARG A 280 -13.98 2.41 3.34
CA ARG A 280 -13.66 3.75 2.84
C ARG A 280 -13.26 3.72 1.37
N PHE A 281 -12.39 2.80 0.95
CA PHE A 281 -11.99 2.69 -0.46
C PHE A 281 -13.11 2.16 -1.37
N GLU A 282 -13.94 1.24 -0.88
CA GLU A 282 -15.15 0.76 -1.57
C GLU A 282 -16.02 1.95 -1.98
N GLN A 283 -16.39 2.80 -1.02
CA GLN A 283 -17.29 3.94 -1.28
C GLN A 283 -16.59 5.08 -2.03
N ARG A 284 -15.35 5.44 -1.65
CA ARG A 284 -14.61 6.55 -2.27
C ARG A 284 -14.40 6.38 -3.77
N PHE A 285 -14.11 5.15 -4.20
CA PHE A 285 -13.82 4.85 -5.60
C PHE A 285 -15.00 4.21 -6.35
N GLY A 286 -16.11 3.91 -5.67
CA GLY A 286 -17.22 3.17 -6.26
C GLY A 286 -16.83 1.73 -6.61
N PHE A 287 -15.95 1.13 -5.80
CA PHE A 287 -15.47 -0.24 -5.95
C PHE A 287 -16.33 -1.21 -5.15
N HIS A 288 -15.99 -2.49 -5.23
CA HIS A 288 -16.60 -3.56 -4.44
C HIS A 288 -15.53 -4.33 -3.68
N ILE A 289 -15.81 -4.65 -2.42
CA ILE A 289 -14.93 -5.54 -1.65
C ILE A 289 -15.08 -6.95 -2.20
N GLU A 290 -13.96 -7.59 -2.51
CA GLU A 290 -13.95 -8.95 -3.07
C GLU A 290 -14.56 -9.98 -2.09
N THR A 291 -15.27 -10.98 -2.61
CA THR A 291 -16.04 -11.93 -1.79
C THR A 291 -15.21 -12.62 -0.71
N ARG A 292 -13.99 -13.09 -1.03
CA ARG A 292 -13.12 -13.70 -0.03
C ARG A 292 -12.64 -12.67 0.99
N THR A 293 -12.33 -11.46 0.55
CA THR A 293 -11.99 -10.34 1.44
C THR A 293 -13.13 -10.01 2.41
N LEU A 294 -14.40 -10.02 1.98
CA LEU A 294 -15.55 -9.86 2.87
C LEU A 294 -15.67 -10.99 3.90
N GLN A 295 -15.44 -12.25 3.50
CA GLN A 295 -15.45 -13.38 4.45
C GLN A 295 -14.37 -13.21 5.52
N LEU A 296 -13.14 -12.88 5.12
CA LEU A 296 -12.03 -12.64 6.05
C LEU A 296 -12.32 -11.45 6.99
N MET A 297 -13.03 -10.44 6.51
CA MET A 297 -13.47 -9.31 7.32
C MET A 297 -14.45 -9.74 8.41
N GLU A 298 -15.45 -10.56 8.07
CA GLU A 298 -16.41 -11.08 9.06
C GLU A 298 -15.71 -11.97 10.09
N GLU A 299 -14.81 -12.86 9.65
CA GLU A 299 -14.01 -13.73 10.52
C GLU A 299 -13.15 -12.92 11.51
N ALA A 300 -12.58 -11.80 11.05
CA ALA A 300 -11.72 -10.93 11.86
C ALA A 300 -12.49 -9.84 12.64
N ARG A 301 -13.82 -9.73 12.50
CA ARG A 301 -14.61 -8.60 13.03
C ARG A 301 -14.40 -8.33 14.52
N SER A 302 -14.29 -9.38 15.33
CA SER A 302 -14.06 -9.27 16.78
C SER A 302 -12.69 -8.68 17.16
N SER A 303 -11.74 -8.63 16.23
CA SER A 303 -10.42 -8.02 16.47
C SER A 303 -10.49 -6.49 16.58
N LEU A 304 -11.58 -5.85 16.12
CA LEU A 304 -11.78 -4.40 16.27
C LEU A 304 -11.81 -3.95 17.73
N GLU A 305 -12.32 -4.78 18.64
CA GLU A 305 -12.35 -4.50 20.08
C GLU A 305 -10.94 -4.34 20.69
N LYS A 306 -9.90 -4.84 20.01
CA LYS A 306 -8.51 -4.78 20.46
C LYS A 306 -7.78 -3.52 19.97
N LEU A 307 -8.39 -2.74 19.08
CA LEU A 307 -7.79 -1.50 18.60
C LEU A 307 -7.79 -0.43 19.69
N SER A 308 -6.73 0.39 19.74
CA SER A 308 -6.72 1.56 20.59
C SER A 308 -7.68 2.64 20.08
N GLY A 309 -8.25 3.42 21.01
CA GLY A 309 -9.16 4.52 20.67
C GLY A 309 -8.55 5.56 19.73
N ASP A 310 -7.23 5.82 19.83
CA ASP A 310 -6.54 6.75 18.92
C ASP A 310 -6.53 6.25 17.47
N ARG A 311 -6.33 4.95 17.24
CA ARG A 311 -6.33 4.37 15.89
C ARG A 311 -7.74 4.36 15.29
N ILE A 312 -8.73 4.06 16.11
CA ILE A 312 -10.15 4.14 15.72
C ILE A 312 -10.51 5.59 15.36
N ARG A 313 -10.17 6.55 16.22
CA ARG A 313 -10.40 7.99 15.98
C ARG A 313 -9.74 8.45 14.69
N HIS A 314 -8.49 8.06 14.45
CA HIS A 314 -7.76 8.44 13.25
C HIS A 314 -8.48 7.97 11.97
N GLU A 315 -8.90 6.70 11.91
CA GLU A 315 -9.66 6.20 10.75
C GLU A 315 -11.05 6.83 10.63
N LEU A 316 -11.73 7.13 11.75
CA LEU A 316 -13.02 7.83 11.73
C LEU A 316 -12.87 9.27 11.21
N ASN A 317 -11.84 10.01 11.62
CA ASN A 317 -11.57 11.34 11.06
C ASN A 317 -11.37 11.25 9.55
N LEU A 318 -10.57 10.28 9.09
CA LEU A 318 -10.35 10.05 7.66
C LEU A 318 -11.62 9.64 6.90
N ILE A 319 -12.61 9.03 7.56
CA ILE A 319 -13.92 8.74 6.99
C ILE A 319 -14.77 10.01 6.90
N LEU A 320 -14.76 10.82 7.96
CA LEU A 320 -15.52 12.07 8.03
C LEU A 320 -14.96 13.16 7.11
N ASP A 321 -13.71 13.06 6.69
CA ASP A 321 -13.12 13.95 5.67
C ASP A 321 -13.53 13.58 4.23
N GLU A 322 -14.15 12.41 4.02
CA GLU A 322 -14.62 11.99 2.69
C GLU A 322 -15.98 12.60 2.36
N ALA A 323 -16.18 13.03 1.11
CA ALA A 323 -17.47 13.56 0.65
C ALA A 323 -18.62 12.54 0.77
N CYS A 324 -18.31 11.25 0.76
CA CYS A 324 -19.25 10.12 0.90
C CYS A 324 -19.28 9.54 2.33
N ALA A 325 -18.90 10.30 3.36
CA ALA A 325 -18.85 9.82 4.75
C ALA A 325 -20.13 9.12 5.22
N ALA A 326 -21.31 9.63 4.85
CA ALA A 326 -22.58 9.01 5.20
C ALA A 326 -22.78 7.62 4.57
N ASP A 327 -22.32 7.42 3.33
CA ASP A 327 -22.37 6.13 2.65
C ASP A 327 -21.38 5.15 3.27
N ILE A 328 -20.18 5.63 3.63
CA ILE A 328 -19.18 4.84 4.36
C ILE A 328 -19.73 4.37 5.70
N LEU A 329 -20.32 5.26 6.51
CA LEU A 329 -20.88 4.89 7.82
C LEU A 329 -22.06 3.93 7.70
N ALA A 330 -22.95 4.14 6.72
CA ALA A 330 -24.03 3.21 6.42
C ALA A 330 -23.48 1.82 6.09
N ARG A 331 -22.46 1.75 5.23
CA ARG A 331 -21.82 0.49 4.85
C ARG A 331 -21.09 -0.19 6.00
N LEU A 332 -20.42 0.56 6.86
CA LEU A 332 -19.81 0.03 8.09
C LEU A 332 -20.85 -0.57 9.04
N ALA A 333 -22.05 0.01 9.10
CA ALA A 333 -23.15 -0.50 9.90
C ALA A 333 -23.76 -1.78 9.31
N GLU A 334 -23.95 -1.84 7.98
CA GLU A 334 -24.38 -3.06 7.28
C GLU A 334 -23.46 -4.25 7.58
N LEU A 335 -22.16 -4.01 7.59
CA LEU A 335 -21.12 -4.99 7.90
C LEU A 335 -20.92 -5.20 9.42
N LYS A 336 -21.75 -4.57 10.27
CA LYS A 336 -21.71 -4.67 11.75
C LYS A 336 -20.36 -4.26 12.36
N LEU A 337 -19.57 -3.46 11.65
CA LEU A 337 -18.25 -3.02 12.09
C LEU A 337 -18.37 -1.89 13.13
N LEU A 338 -19.33 -0.97 12.97
CA LEU A 338 -19.55 0.09 13.96
C LEU A 338 -19.92 -0.48 15.33
N THR A 339 -20.84 -1.44 15.36
CA THR A 339 -21.25 -2.13 16.59
C THR A 339 -20.13 -2.97 17.21
N ALA A 340 -19.18 -3.45 16.39
CA ALA A 340 -17.99 -4.16 16.86
C ALA A 340 -16.94 -3.22 17.48
N ILE A 341 -16.94 -1.93 17.11
CA ILE A 341 -16.14 -0.91 17.77
C ILE A 341 -16.77 -0.54 19.11
N HIS A 342 -18.05 -0.16 19.10
CA HIS A 342 -18.78 0.17 20.31
C HIS A 342 -20.30 0.06 20.10
N PRO A 343 -21.07 -0.50 21.05
CA PRO A 343 -22.53 -0.64 20.92
C PRO A 343 -23.28 0.70 20.75
N SER A 344 -22.72 1.79 21.28
CA SER A 344 -23.28 3.15 21.16
C SER A 344 -22.90 3.89 19.87
N LEU A 345 -22.34 3.20 18.87
CA LEU A 345 -22.12 3.73 17.53
C LEU A 345 -23.12 3.15 16.49
N PRO A 346 -24.44 3.08 16.76
CA PRO A 346 -25.37 2.64 15.73
C PRO A 346 -25.49 3.70 14.63
N TRP A 347 -25.71 3.24 13.40
CA TRP A 347 -26.12 4.08 12.27
C TRP A 347 -27.60 3.85 11.98
N ASP A 348 -28.33 4.91 11.69
CA ASP A 348 -29.68 4.85 11.12
C ASP A 348 -29.81 5.87 9.98
N ASP A 349 -30.75 5.63 9.06
CA ASP A 349 -30.98 6.52 7.91
C ASP A 349 -31.49 7.91 8.31
N GLY A 350 -32.00 8.07 9.53
CA GLY A 350 -32.35 9.35 10.11
C GLY A 350 -31.11 10.23 10.36
N LEU A 351 -29.95 9.63 10.68
CA LEU A 351 -28.68 10.32 10.90
C LEU A 351 -27.99 10.77 9.60
N ARG A 352 -28.34 10.17 8.45
CA ARG A 352 -27.76 10.53 7.15
C ARG A 352 -27.94 12.01 6.84
N ARG A 353 -29.17 12.53 6.95
CA ARG A 353 -29.46 13.94 6.61
C ARG A 353 -28.76 14.93 7.54
N PRO A 354 -28.85 14.80 8.88
CA PRO A 354 -28.11 15.65 9.81
C PRO A 354 -26.60 15.62 9.59
N LEU A 355 -26.00 14.46 9.33
CA LEU A 355 -24.57 14.34 9.10
C LEU A 355 -24.16 15.10 7.84
N VAL A 356 -24.82 14.82 6.71
CA VAL A 356 -24.52 15.50 5.43
C VAL A 356 -24.73 17.00 5.54
N TYR A 357 -25.77 17.43 6.26
CA TYR A 357 -25.98 18.84 6.54
C TYR A 357 -24.83 19.42 7.37
N GLY A 358 -24.52 18.83 8.52
CA GLY A 358 -23.50 19.32 9.45
C GLY A 358 -22.10 19.39 8.85
N MET A 359 -21.71 18.42 8.02
CA MET A 359 -20.41 18.41 7.33
C MET A 359 -20.23 19.55 6.32
N ASN A 360 -21.34 20.12 5.83
CA ASN A 360 -21.33 21.20 4.83
C ASN A 360 -21.67 22.57 5.44
N GLN A 361 -21.73 22.67 6.77
CA GLN A 361 -22.02 23.92 7.48
C GLN A 361 -20.84 24.28 8.39
N PRO A 362 -20.55 25.58 8.57
CA PRO A 362 -19.62 25.98 9.62
C PRO A 362 -20.19 25.55 10.98
N PRO A 363 -19.33 25.21 11.95
CA PRO A 363 -19.78 24.90 13.30
C PRO A 363 -20.60 26.08 13.85
N PRO A 364 -21.70 25.80 14.59
CA PRO A 364 -22.55 26.85 15.15
C PRO A 364 -21.75 27.84 16.01
N ALA A 365 -22.05 29.14 15.91
CA ALA A 365 -21.30 30.18 16.60
C ALA A 365 -21.37 30.06 18.14
N ASP A 366 -22.41 29.40 18.66
CA ASP A 366 -22.64 29.10 20.07
C ASP A 366 -21.81 27.93 20.61
N TRP A 367 -21.14 27.17 19.74
CA TRP A 367 -20.19 26.12 20.15
C TRP A 367 -18.85 26.70 20.66
N GLY A 368 -18.69 28.03 20.60
CA GLY A 368 -17.50 28.74 21.06
C GLY A 368 -16.27 28.47 20.20
N HIS A 369 -15.09 28.72 20.74
CA HIS A 369 -13.85 28.22 20.13
C HIS A 369 -13.84 26.70 20.29
N LEU A 370 -14.06 25.98 19.19
CA LEU A 370 -13.73 24.57 19.14
C LEU A 370 -12.30 24.40 19.65
N PRO A 371 -12.02 23.42 20.53
CA PRO A 371 -10.67 23.18 20.98
C PRO A 371 -9.79 22.98 19.74
N ASP A 372 -8.73 23.77 19.63
CA ASP A 372 -7.68 23.54 18.65
C ASP A 372 -7.01 22.22 19.04
N LEU A 373 -7.45 21.13 18.41
CA LEU A 373 -6.92 19.80 18.68
C LEU A 373 -5.49 19.63 18.15
N GLY A 374 -4.91 20.68 17.52
CA GLY A 374 -3.61 20.64 16.87
C GLY A 374 -3.58 19.67 15.68
N PRO A 375 -2.47 19.62 14.93
CA PRO A 375 -2.23 18.51 14.02
C PRO A 375 -2.15 17.22 14.84
N VAL A 376 -3.00 16.25 14.50
CA VAL A 376 -2.96 14.90 15.09
C VAL A 376 -1.53 14.35 14.86
N PRO A 377 -0.82 13.89 15.92
CA PRO A 377 0.58 13.49 15.84
C PRO A 377 0.83 12.28 14.96
#